data_AF-A7UM29-F1
#
_entry.id   AF-A7UM29-F1
#
_cell.length_a   1.000
_cell.length_b   1.000
_cell.length_c   1.000
_cell.angle_alpha   90.00
_cell.angle_beta   90.00
_cell.angle_gamma   90.00
#
_symmetry.space_group_name_H-M   'P 1'
#
loop_
_entity.id
_entity.type
_entity.pdbx_description
1 polymer ?
#
loop_
_entity_poly.entity_id
_entity_poly.type
_entity_poly.pdbx_seq_one_letter_code
_entity_poly.pdbx_strand_id
1 'polypeptide(L)' 'GYLGEAGYINATLGFIIGMAGWVYILYEVFSGEAGKAAAKSGNKALVTAFGAMRMIVTIGWA' A
#
# COMPACT_ATOMS: atom_id res chain seq x y z
N GLY A 1 5.98 11.62 -7.18
CA GLY A 1 6.57 10.42 -7.80
C GLY A 1 7.70 10.87 -8.69
N TYR A 2 8.95 10.49 -8.36
CA TYR A 2 10.19 11.09 -8.86
C TYR A 2 10.17 11.60 -10.32
N LEU A 3 9.63 10.81 -11.26
CA LEU A 3 9.54 11.19 -12.67
C LEU A 3 8.62 12.40 -12.97
N GLY A 4 7.57 12.61 -12.18
CA GLY A 4 6.71 13.79 -12.24
C GLY A 4 7.31 15.02 -11.55
N GLU A 5 8.17 14.81 -10.53
CA GLU A 5 8.91 15.90 -9.86
C GLU A 5 10.13 16.35 -10.67
N ALA A 6 10.76 15.43 -11.41
CA ALA A 6 11.87 15.69 -12.32
C ALA A 6 11.42 16.18 -13.72
N GLY A 7 10.11 16.35 -13.94
CA GLY A 7 9.56 16.92 -15.18
C GLY A 7 9.57 16.01 -16.41
N TYR A 8 9.94 14.73 -16.26
CA TYR A 8 9.97 13.75 -17.36
C TYR A 8 8.57 13.30 -17.81
N ILE A 9 7.58 13.41 -16.93
CA ILE A 9 6.17 13.14 -17.21
C ILE A 9 5.31 14.25 -16.61
N ASN A 10 4.15 14.49 -17.22
CA ASN A 10 3.17 15.44 -16.70
C ASN A 10 2.88 15.13 -15.23
N ALA A 11 3.02 16.12 -14.33
CA ALA A 11 2.87 15.95 -12.89
C ALA A 11 1.53 15.33 -12.49
N THR A 12 0.45 15.66 -13.21
CA THR A 12 -0.89 15.07 -13.01
C THR A 12 -0.92 13.59 -13.38
N LEU A 13 -0.23 13.19 -14.45
CA LEU A 13 -0.10 11.78 -14.83
C LEU A 13 0.72 10.99 -13.81
N GLY A 14 1.84 11.57 -13.33
CA GLY A 14 2.64 10.96 -12.27
C GLY A 14 1.87 10.81 -10.95
N PHE A 15 1.01 11.77 -10.63
CA PHE A 15 0.12 11.71 -9.46
C PHE A 15 -0.94 10.61 -9.59
N ILE A 16 -1.61 10.49 -10.75
CA ILE A 16 -2.60 9.44 -11.00
C ILE A 16 -1.97 8.04 -10.92
N ILE A 17 -0.77 7.85 -11.49
CA ILE A 17 -0.04 6.58 -11.40
C ILE A 17 0.35 6.27 -9.95
N GLY A 18 0.81 7.28 -9.20
CA GLY A 18 1.11 7.12 -7.77
C GLY A 18 -0.11 6.70 -6.95
N MET A 19 -1.26 7.33 -7.19
CA MET A 19 -2.53 6.97 -6.56
C MET A 19 -3.02 5.57 -6.96
N ALA A 20 -2.89 5.19 -8.22
CA ALA A 20 -3.25 3.84 -8.69
C ALA A 20 -2.38 2.76 -8.03
N GLY A 21 -1.07 3.01 -7.90
CA GLY A 21 -0.15 2.13 -7.19
C GLY A 21 -0.48 2.02 -5.70
N TRP A 22 -0.80 3.13 -5.05
CA TRP A 22 -1.20 3.15 -3.64
C TRP A 22 -2.51 2.39 -3.39
N VAL A 23 -3.55 2.60 -4.20
CA VAL A 23 -4.81 1.86 -4.12
C VAL A 23 -4.61 0.36 -4.36
N TYR A 24 -3.73 -0.01 -5.28
CA TYR A 24 -3.36 -1.41 -5.50
C TYR A 24 -2.69 -2.04 -4.27
N ILE A 25 -1.78 -1.33 -3.61
CA ILE A 25 -1.15 -1.79 -2.35
C ILE A 25 -2.20 -1.99 -1.26
N LEU A 26 -3.17 -1.07 -1.13
CA LEU A 26 -4.27 -1.23 -0.17
C LEU A 26 -5.10 -2.48 -0.48
N TYR A 27 -5.43 -2.73 -1.74
CA TYR A 27 -6.12 -3.96 -2.15
C TYR A 27 -5.33 -5.21 -1.71
N GLU A 28 -4.03 -5.25 -1.98
CA GLU A 28 -3.19 -6.42 -1.68
C GLU A 28 -3.10 -6.72 -0.17
N VAL A 29 -2.96 -5.66 0.63
CA VAL A 29 -2.79 -5.74 2.08
C VAL A 29 -4.08 -6.12 2.80
N PHE A 30 -5.24 -5.69 2.32
CA PHE A 30 -6.54 -6.01 2.94
C PHE A 30 -7.19 -7.26 2.38
N SER A 31 -7.21 -7.44 1.06
CA SER A 31 -8.00 -8.46 0.37
C SER A 31 -7.18 -9.40 -0.52
N GLY A 32 -5.93 -9.03 -0.81
CA GLY A 32 -4.99 -9.83 -1.59
C GLY A 32 -4.32 -10.96 -0.80
N GLU A 33 -3.25 -11.49 -1.37
CA GLU A 33 -2.56 -12.65 -0.84
C GLU A 33 -1.81 -12.32 0.44
N ALA A 34 -1.25 -11.11 0.56
CA ALA A 34 -0.54 -10.67 1.75
C ALA A 34 -1.44 -10.71 3.01
N GLY A 35 -2.68 -10.22 2.89
CA GLY A 35 -3.66 -10.27 3.98
C GLY A 35 -4.07 -11.69 4.36
N LYS A 36 -4.21 -12.58 3.37
CA LYS A 36 -4.57 -13.99 3.58
C LYS A 36 -3.41 -14.78 4.19
N ALA A 37 -2.17 -14.50 3.77
CA ALA A 37 -0.96 -15.12 4.30
C ALA A 37 -0.74 -14.75 5.77
N ALA A 38 -0.93 -13.47 6.12
CA ALA A 38 -0.87 -13.02 7.51
C ALA A 38 -1.95 -13.69 8.38
N ALA A 39 -3.18 -13.84 7.87
CA ALA A 39 -4.26 -14.53 8.59
C ALA A 39 -4.00 -16.04 8.77
N LYS A 40 -3.40 -16.70 7.76
CA LYS A 40 -3.06 -18.15 7.81
C LYS A 40 -1.81 -18.48 8.63
N SER A 41 -0.99 -17.49 8.99
CA SER A 41 0.30 -17.71 9.67
C SER A 41 0.18 -18.38 11.05
N GLY A 42 -0.98 -18.27 11.73
CA GLY A 42 -1.17 -18.80 13.09
C GLY A 42 -0.40 -18.06 14.19
N ASN A 43 0.49 -17.12 13.84
CA ASN A 43 1.28 -16.33 14.77
C ASN A 43 0.54 -15.04 15.15
N LYS A 44 0.07 -14.96 16.39
CA LYS A 44 -0.66 -13.78 16.91
C LYS A 44 0.15 -12.49 16.85
N ALA A 45 1.46 -12.54 17.11
CA ALA A 45 2.32 -11.35 17.05
C ALA A 45 2.43 -10.83 15.60
N LEU A 46 2.53 -11.73 14.64
CA LEU A 46 2.56 -11.40 13.21
C LEU A 46 1.24 -10.76 12.76
N VAL A 47 0.10 -11.33 13.15
CA VAL A 47 -1.22 -10.77 12.79
C VAL A 47 -1.41 -9.37 13.36
N THR A 48 -1.00 -9.13 14.61
CA THR A 48 -1.07 -7.80 15.25
C THR A 48 -0.16 -6.79 14.55
N ALA A 49 1.11 -7.17 14.29
CA ALA A 49 2.05 -6.31 13.57
C ALA A 49 1.57 -5.98 12.16
N PHE A 50 0.98 -6.96 11.47
CA PHE A 50 0.38 -6.77 10.16
C PHE A 50 -0.81 -5.80 10.22
N GLY A 51 -1.67 -5.90 11.25
CA GLY A 51 -2.76 -4.96 11.49
C GLY A 51 -2.30 -3.51 11.68
N ALA A 52 -1.21 -3.28 12.44
CA ALA A 52 -0.61 -1.95 12.57
C ALA A 52 -0.06 -1.44 11.23
N MET A 53 0.59 -2.31 10.46
CA MET A 53 1.07 -1.99 9.11
C MET A 53 -0.07 -1.57 8.18
N ARG A 54 -1.25 -2.23 8.25
CA ARG A 54 -2.44 -1.82 7.49
C ARG A 54 -2.85 -0.38 7.79
N MET A 55 -2.87 0.03 9.06
CA MET A 55 -3.22 1.40 9.44
C MET A 55 -2.21 2.43 8.91
N ILE A 56 -0.91 2.13 8.98
CA ILE A 56 0.14 3.04 8.49
C ILE A 56 0.01 3.24 6.98
N VAL A 57 -0.21 2.17 6.21
CA VAL A 57 -0.32 2.26 4.74
C VAL A 57 -1.63 2.93 4.31
N THR A 58 -2.69 2.84 5.12
CA THR A 58 -4.00 3.45 4.80
C THR A 58 -4.08 4.92 5.17
N ILE A 59 -3.56 5.30 6.34
CA ILE A 59 -3.74 6.65 6.91
C ILE A 59 -2.44 7.45 6.89
N GLY A 60 -1.29 6.80 7.07
CA GLY A 60 0.01 7.48 7.13
C GLY A 60 0.65 7.76 5.77
N TRP A 61 0.16 7.13 4.69
CA TRP A 61 0.63 7.37 3.31
C TRP A 61 -0.33 8.23 2.48
N ALA A 62 -1.53 8.49 3.01
CA ALA A 62 -2.50 9.45 2.45
C ALA A 62 -2.08 10.88 2.79
#